data_AF-A0A9E5WH10-F1
#
_entry.id   AF-A0A9E5WH10-F1
#
_cell.length_a   1.000
_cell.length_b   1.000
_cell.length_c   1.000
_cell.angle_alpha   90.00
_cell.angle_beta   90.00
_cell.angle_gamma   90.00
#
_symmetry.space_group_name_H-M   'P 1'
#
loop_
_entity.id
_entity.type
_entity.pdbx_description
1 polymer ?
#
loop_
_entity_poly.entity_id
_entity_poly.type
_entity_poly.pdbx_seq_one_letter_code
_entity_poly.pdbx_strand_id
1 'polypeptide(L)'
;KCVGCGECILICPNGAIDIQWSKDVPLFQKKMAEYTLAVLKNKKDKTLFVNFITQVSPACDCYGHCDAPIVNDIGIVASRDPVAIDQASVDLVNQHIPAEGSCISGRVKTGEDKFRALYPKIDWSIQLDHAQKIGLGTRKYDLICI
;
A
#
# COMPACT_ATOMS: atom_id res chain seq x y z
N LYS A 1 -27.18 5.98 4.72
CA LYS A 1 -26.30 5.72 3.53
C LYS A 1 -25.15 4.81 3.97
N CYS A 2 -24.87 3.70 3.27
CA CYS A 2 -23.81 2.75 3.66
C CYS A 2 -22.40 3.35 3.44
N VAL A 3 -21.54 3.30 4.46
CA VAL A 3 -20.12 3.73 4.38
C VAL A 3 -19.15 2.55 4.19
N GLY A 4 -19.62 1.32 4.38
CA GLY A 4 -18.81 0.10 4.25
C GLY A 4 -17.82 -0.08 5.40
N CYS A 5 -18.27 0.07 6.64
CA CYS A 5 -17.49 -0.22 7.85
C CYS A 5 -17.46 -1.69 8.27
N GLY A 6 -18.28 -2.54 7.64
CA GLY A 6 -18.33 -3.98 7.94
C GLY A 6 -19.07 -4.36 9.23
N GLU A 7 -19.46 -3.40 10.08
CA GLU A 7 -20.15 -3.68 11.35
C GLU A 7 -21.43 -4.53 11.16
N CYS A 8 -22.20 -4.23 10.10
CA CYS A 8 -23.41 -4.97 9.78
C CYS A 8 -23.14 -6.45 9.42
N ILE A 9 -21.96 -6.76 8.89
CA ILE A 9 -21.54 -8.14 8.57
C ILE A 9 -21.21 -8.88 9.87
N LEU A 10 -20.42 -8.24 10.74
CA LEU A 10 -19.97 -8.82 12.01
C LEU A 10 -21.14 -9.13 12.96
N ILE A 11 -22.15 -8.25 13.03
CA ILE A 11 -23.28 -8.41 13.96
C ILE A 11 -24.37 -9.35 13.42
N CYS A 12 -24.30 -9.79 12.16
CA CYS A 12 -25.38 -10.57 11.53
C CYS A 12 -25.38 -12.02 12.05
N PRO A 13 -26.37 -12.45 12.85
CA PRO A 13 -26.38 -13.82 13.40
C PRO A 13 -26.64 -14.88 12.33
N ASN A 14 -27.27 -14.49 11.22
CA ASN A 14 -27.67 -15.40 10.15
C ASN A 14 -26.66 -15.45 9.00
N GLY A 15 -25.58 -14.67 9.04
CA GLY A 15 -24.63 -14.57 7.92
C GLY A 15 -25.25 -14.06 6.61
N ALA A 16 -26.35 -13.31 6.70
CA ALA A 16 -27.12 -12.87 5.53
C ALA A 16 -26.50 -11.66 4.80
N ILE A 17 -25.47 -11.05 5.37
CA ILE A 17 -24.80 -9.87 4.83
C ILE A 17 -23.35 -10.27 4.52
N ASP A 18 -22.92 -10.01 3.29
CA ASP A 18 -21.56 -10.33 2.83
C ASP A 18 -20.90 -9.12 2.17
N ILE A 19 -19.57 -9.15 2.08
CA ILE A 19 -18.77 -8.19 1.34
C ILE A 19 -19.00 -8.44 -0.13
N GLN A 20 -19.54 -7.43 -0.82
CA GLN A 20 -19.54 -7.41 -2.28
C GLN A 20 -18.12 -7.12 -2.77
N TRP A 21 -17.29 -8.15 -2.86
CA TRP A 21 -15.91 -8.10 -3.33
C TRP A 21 -15.78 -7.62 -4.78
N SER A 22 -16.89 -7.63 -5.54
CA SER A 22 -16.98 -7.10 -6.91
C SER A 22 -16.99 -5.57 -7.00
N LYS A 23 -16.88 -4.84 -5.88
CA LYS A 23 -16.90 -3.37 -5.88
C LYS A 23 -15.57 -2.71 -6.25
N ASP A 24 -15.72 -1.50 -6.77
CA ASP A 24 -14.70 -0.55 -7.26
C ASP A 24 -13.45 -0.48 -6.37
N VAL A 25 -12.35 -1.11 -6.82
CA VAL A 25 -11.02 -1.11 -6.17
C VAL A 25 -10.55 0.31 -5.79
N PRO A 26 -10.68 1.32 -6.66
CA PRO A 26 -10.49 2.73 -6.30
C PRO A 26 -11.24 3.20 -5.05
N LEU A 27 -12.51 2.80 -4.86
CA LEU A 27 -13.28 3.18 -3.69
C LEU A 27 -12.75 2.50 -2.42
N PHE A 28 -12.31 1.24 -2.52
CA PHE A 28 -11.69 0.54 -1.40
C PHE A 28 -10.40 1.26 -0.95
N GLN A 29 -9.51 1.60 -1.88
CA GLN A 29 -8.29 2.35 -1.60
C GLN A 29 -8.56 3.71 -0.91
N LYS A 30 -9.58 4.45 -1.36
CA LYS A 30 -9.98 5.72 -0.75
C LYS A 30 -10.45 5.54 0.70
N LYS A 31 -11.27 4.52 0.94
CA LYS A 31 -11.75 4.19 2.29
C LYS A 31 -10.60 3.84 3.22
N MET A 32 -9.61 3.07 2.76
CA MET A 32 -8.43 2.74 3.56
C MET A 32 -7.75 4.01 4.11
N ALA A 33 -7.53 5.01 3.25
CA ALA A 33 -6.95 6.29 3.68
C ALA A 33 -7.85 7.04 4.68
N GLU A 34 -9.18 7.03 4.50
CA GLU A 34 -10.15 7.65 5.42
C GLU A 34 -10.14 6.99 6.81
N TYR A 35 -10.06 5.66 6.88
CA TYR A 35 -9.93 4.95 8.15
C TYR A 35 -8.61 5.27 8.85
N THR A 36 -7.50 5.32 8.12
CA THR A 36 -6.21 5.74 8.69
C THR A 36 -6.28 7.15 9.24
N LEU A 37 -6.92 8.09 8.53
CA LEU A 37 -7.14 9.44 9.03
C LEU A 37 -7.91 9.47 10.35
N ALA A 38 -8.95 8.62 10.48
CA ALA A 38 -9.71 8.50 11.71
C ALA A 38 -8.87 7.94 12.87
N VAL A 39 -8.04 6.94 12.62
CA VAL A 39 -7.15 6.33 13.63
C VAL A 39 -6.09 7.32 14.14
N LEU A 40 -5.55 8.14 13.25
CA LEU A 40 -4.52 9.13 13.54
C LEU A 40 -5.08 10.44 14.12
N LYS A 41 -6.40 10.60 14.15
CA LYS A 41 -7.05 11.76 14.76
C LYS A 41 -6.59 11.90 16.21
N ASN A 42 -6.08 13.08 16.57
CA ASN A 42 -5.51 13.40 17.89
C ASN A 42 -4.23 12.63 18.26
N LYS A 43 -3.57 11.97 17.29
CA LYS A 43 -2.32 11.21 17.51
C LYS A 43 -1.16 11.62 16.59
N LYS A 44 -1.33 12.62 15.72
CA LYS A 44 -0.33 13.02 14.71
C LYS A 44 1.08 13.23 15.28
N ASP A 45 1.22 13.90 16.42
CA ASP A 45 2.54 14.16 17.03
C ASP A 45 3.12 12.96 17.81
N LYS A 46 2.31 11.93 18.01
CA LYS A 46 2.62 10.72 18.80
C LYS A 46 2.81 9.49 17.93
N THR A 47 2.89 9.66 16.62
CA THR A 47 2.99 8.55 15.65
C THR A 47 4.32 8.60 14.90
N LEU A 48 4.88 7.41 14.70
CA LEU A 48 6.05 7.16 13.86
C LEU A 48 5.70 5.96 12.98
N PHE A 49 5.96 6.09 11.69
CA PHE A 49 5.77 5.05 10.69
C PHE A 49 7.13 4.50 10.28
N VAL A 50 7.23 3.18 10.15
CA VAL A 50 8.46 2.48 9.79
C VAL A 50 8.10 1.40 8.78
N ASN A 51 8.68 1.46 7.59
CA ASN A 51 8.51 0.44 6.56
C ASN A 51 9.82 -0.37 6.45
N PHE A 52 9.68 -1.69 6.49
CA PHE A 52 10.74 -2.65 6.23
C PHE A 52 10.60 -3.09 4.79
N ILE A 53 11.48 -2.61 3.91
CA ILE A 53 11.44 -2.91 2.49
C ILE A 53 12.44 -4.03 2.22
N THR A 54 12.02 -5.24 2.57
CA THR A 54 12.83 -6.46 2.52
C THR A 54 12.08 -7.54 1.75
N GLN A 55 12.76 -8.26 0.86
CA GLN A 55 12.20 -9.36 0.07
C GLN A 55 10.77 -9.10 -0.41
N VAL A 56 10.55 -8.03 -1.19
CA VAL A 56 9.18 -7.60 -1.55
C VAL A 56 8.48 -8.69 -2.35
N SER A 57 7.43 -9.29 -1.78
CA SER A 57 6.68 -10.38 -2.40
C SER A 57 5.85 -9.89 -3.59
N PRO A 58 5.71 -10.68 -4.68
CA PRO A 58 4.80 -10.35 -5.77
C PRO A 58 3.32 -10.48 -5.40
N ALA A 59 3.00 -11.16 -4.29
CA ALA A 59 1.63 -11.41 -3.85
C ALA A 59 1.44 -11.14 -2.35
N CYS A 60 0.19 -10.86 -1.97
CA CYS A 60 -0.20 -10.71 -0.56
C CYS A 60 -0.04 -12.04 0.19
N ASP A 61 0.31 -11.98 1.48
CA ASP A 61 0.49 -13.15 2.35
C ASP A 61 -0.78 -14.02 2.52
N CYS A 62 -1.95 -13.50 2.11
CA CYS A 62 -3.17 -14.30 2.03
C CYS A 62 -3.16 -15.31 0.86
N TYR A 63 -2.19 -15.19 -0.06
CA TYR A 63 -1.97 -16.13 -1.14
C TYR A 63 -1.21 -17.35 -0.61
N GLY A 64 -1.73 -18.54 -0.84
CA GLY A 64 -1.19 -19.80 -0.30
C GLY A 64 0.16 -20.24 -0.88
N HIS A 65 0.81 -19.41 -1.69
CA HIS A 65 2.09 -19.68 -2.33
C HIS A 65 3.03 -18.48 -2.15
N CYS A 66 4.31 -18.77 -1.96
CA CYS A 66 5.37 -17.78 -1.95
C CYS A 66 6.20 -17.95 -3.23
N ASP A 67 6.39 -16.86 -3.95
CA ASP A 67 7.24 -16.80 -5.14
C ASP A 67 8.51 -16.00 -4.82
N ALA A 68 9.49 -16.01 -5.72
CA ALA A 68 10.69 -15.20 -5.57
C ALA A 68 10.33 -13.71 -5.42
N PRO A 69 11.03 -12.96 -4.54
CA PRO A 69 10.76 -11.53 -4.33
C PRO A 69 10.97 -10.76 -5.62
N ILE A 70 10.23 -9.67 -5.83
CA ILE A 70 10.38 -8.82 -7.03
C ILE A 70 11.60 -7.89 -6.95
N VAL A 71 12.03 -7.55 -5.74
CA VAL A 71 13.26 -6.83 -5.44
C VAL A 71 13.89 -7.42 -4.18
N ASN A 72 15.21 -7.41 -4.13
CA ASN A 72 15.97 -7.79 -2.93
C ASN A 72 15.81 -6.74 -1.81
N ASP A 73 16.50 -6.97 -0.69
CA ASP A 73 16.43 -6.08 0.47
C ASP A 73 16.95 -4.67 0.13
N ILE A 74 16.11 -3.67 0.40
CA ILE A 74 16.43 -2.25 0.22
C ILE A 74 16.81 -1.62 1.56
N GLY A 75 16.11 -2.01 2.64
CA GLY A 75 16.39 -1.54 3.99
C GLY A 75 15.14 -1.04 4.72
N ILE A 76 15.35 -0.10 5.64
CA ILE A 76 14.29 0.43 6.52
C ILE A 76 14.17 1.93 6.28
N VAL A 77 12.94 2.40 6.09
CA VAL A 77 12.62 3.84 6.07
C VAL A 77 11.71 4.18 7.23
N ALA A 78 11.81 5.42 7.72
CA ALA A 78 10.97 5.91 8.80
C ALA A 78 10.51 7.35 8.52
N SER A 79 9.29 7.68 8.92
CA SER A 79 8.72 9.02 8.77
C SER A 79 7.65 9.29 9.82
N ARG A 80 7.40 10.57 10.10
CA ARG A 80 6.20 11.02 10.84
C ARG A 80 5.00 11.27 9.92
N ASP A 81 5.22 11.30 8.61
CA ASP A 81 4.18 11.44 7.60
C ASP A 81 3.92 10.07 6.93
N PRO A 82 2.70 9.50 7.09
CA PRO A 82 2.36 8.18 6.56
C PRO A 82 2.27 8.16 5.02
N VAL A 83 1.95 9.28 4.38
CA VAL A 83 1.86 9.33 2.90
C VAL A 83 3.25 9.45 2.30
N ALA A 84 4.14 10.20 2.94
CA ALA A 84 5.52 10.39 2.50
C ALA A 84 6.31 9.08 2.53
N ILE A 85 6.17 8.29 3.60
CA ILE A 85 6.89 7.00 3.72
C ILE A 85 6.41 5.96 2.71
N ASP A 86 5.11 5.90 2.44
CA ASP A 86 4.56 4.99 1.44
C ASP A 86 5.00 5.40 0.03
N GLN A 87 5.01 6.69 -0.27
CA GLN A 87 5.55 7.20 -1.54
C GLN A 87 7.04 6.85 -1.68
N ALA A 88 7.86 7.14 -0.65
CA ALA A 88 9.28 6.81 -0.65
C ALA A 88 9.51 5.31 -0.82
N SER A 89 8.69 4.47 -0.20
CA SER A 89 8.81 3.01 -0.31
C SER A 89 8.54 2.53 -1.73
N VAL A 90 7.50 3.04 -2.38
CA VAL A 90 7.19 2.70 -3.77
C VAL A 90 8.29 3.17 -4.72
N ASP A 91 8.79 4.39 -4.53
CA ASP A 91 9.85 4.94 -5.35
C ASP A 91 11.15 4.15 -5.20
N LEU A 92 11.53 3.77 -3.97
CA LEU A 92 12.70 2.95 -3.71
C LEU A 92 12.59 1.57 -4.37
N VAL A 93 11.43 0.91 -4.28
CA VAL A 93 11.19 -0.37 -4.96
C VAL A 93 11.28 -0.20 -6.48
N ASN A 94 10.66 0.83 -7.05
CA ASN A 94 10.70 1.09 -8.48
C ASN A 94 12.12 1.46 -8.98
N GLN A 95 12.92 2.14 -8.17
CA GLN A 95 14.32 2.47 -8.45
C GLN A 95 15.30 1.31 -8.19
N HIS A 96 14.88 0.23 -7.54
CA HIS A 96 15.74 -0.93 -7.33
C HIS A 96 15.83 -1.82 -8.57
N ILE A 97 16.90 -2.62 -8.68
CA ILE A 97 17.03 -3.61 -9.75
C ILE A 97 16.03 -4.75 -9.48
N PRO A 98 15.23 -5.19 -10.47
CA PRO A 98 14.37 -6.35 -10.32
C PRO A 98 15.19 -7.60 -9.97
N ALA A 99 14.71 -8.41 -9.01
CA ALA A 99 15.42 -9.61 -8.63
C ALA A 99 15.44 -10.64 -9.77
N GLU A 100 16.58 -11.31 -9.96
CA GLU A 100 16.71 -12.40 -10.91
C GLU A 100 15.81 -13.58 -10.52
N GLY A 101 15.20 -14.23 -11.52
CA GLY A 101 14.29 -15.35 -11.28
C GLY A 101 12.91 -14.98 -10.74
N SER A 102 12.66 -13.70 -10.44
CA SER A 102 11.32 -13.21 -10.08
C SER A 102 10.35 -13.24 -11.26
N CYS A 103 9.04 -13.23 -10.97
CA CYS A 103 7.99 -13.19 -11.99
C CYS A 103 8.01 -11.93 -12.90
N ILE A 104 8.77 -10.90 -12.53
CA ILE A 104 9.00 -9.68 -13.31
C ILE A 104 10.39 -9.61 -13.96
N SER A 105 11.23 -10.63 -13.75
CA SER A 105 12.60 -10.68 -14.28
C SER A 105 12.60 -10.59 -15.80
N GLY A 106 13.43 -9.69 -16.34
CA GLY A 106 13.53 -9.41 -17.77
C GLY A 106 12.33 -8.69 -18.41
N ARG A 107 11.24 -8.44 -17.66
CA ARG A 107 10.03 -7.76 -18.16
C ARG A 107 9.95 -6.30 -17.73
N VAL A 108 10.51 -5.97 -16.57
CA VAL A 108 10.47 -4.63 -15.97
C VAL A 108 11.90 -4.16 -15.76
N LYS A 109 12.18 -2.88 -16.00
CA LYS A 109 13.49 -2.26 -15.81
C LYS A 109 13.53 -1.40 -14.55
N THR A 110 14.73 -1.05 -14.13
CA THR A 110 14.96 -0.06 -13.07
C THR A 110 14.30 1.28 -13.46
N GLY A 111 13.53 1.86 -12.54
CA GLY A 111 12.77 3.09 -12.75
C GLY A 111 11.34 2.88 -13.29
N GLU A 112 10.99 1.67 -13.73
CA GLU A 112 9.62 1.33 -14.12
C GLU A 112 8.79 0.90 -12.90
N ASP A 113 7.47 1.06 -13.02
CA ASP A 113 6.51 0.73 -11.97
C ASP A 113 6.32 -0.80 -11.86
N LYS A 114 7.02 -1.40 -10.90
CA LYS A 114 6.99 -2.84 -10.64
C LYS A 114 5.63 -3.32 -10.14
N PHE A 115 4.94 -2.51 -9.33
CA PHE A 115 3.62 -2.86 -8.81
C PHE A 115 2.57 -2.90 -9.93
N ARG A 116 2.61 -1.94 -10.84
CA ARG A 116 1.73 -1.91 -12.01
C ARG A 116 2.03 -3.02 -13.02
N ALA A 117 3.29 -3.46 -13.11
CA ALA A 117 3.63 -4.63 -13.92
C ALA A 117 3.03 -5.94 -13.36
N LEU A 118 2.97 -6.10 -12.04
CA LEU A 118 2.32 -7.23 -11.38
C LEU A 118 0.79 -7.18 -11.48
N TYR A 119 0.22 -6.02 -11.16
CA TYR A 119 -1.22 -5.83 -11.04
C TYR A 119 -1.69 -4.65 -11.90
N PRO A 120 -1.75 -4.80 -13.24
CA PRO A 120 -2.02 -3.69 -14.16
C PRO A 120 -3.42 -3.07 -14.03
N LYS A 121 -4.34 -3.78 -13.37
CA LYS A 121 -5.71 -3.31 -13.09
C LYS A 121 -5.83 -2.59 -11.74
N ILE A 122 -4.77 -2.58 -10.92
CA ILE A 122 -4.76 -1.98 -9.59
C ILE A 122 -3.75 -0.83 -9.61
N ASP A 123 -4.28 0.39 -9.70
CA ASP A 123 -3.47 1.60 -9.60
C ASP A 123 -3.29 1.99 -8.13
N TRP A 124 -2.10 1.75 -7.58
CA TRP A 124 -1.75 2.06 -6.18
C TRP A 124 -1.72 3.57 -5.89
N SER A 125 -1.50 4.41 -6.91
CA SER A 125 -1.36 5.86 -6.74
C SER A 125 -2.66 6.52 -6.29
N ILE A 126 -3.81 5.90 -6.57
CA ILE A 126 -5.14 6.37 -6.17
C ILE A 126 -5.23 6.52 -4.65
N GLN A 127 -4.70 5.56 -3.89
CA GLN A 127 -4.70 5.61 -2.43
C GLN A 127 -3.91 6.81 -1.91
N LEU A 128 -2.67 7.01 -2.40
CA LEU A 128 -1.81 8.09 -1.95
C LEU A 128 -2.32 9.47 -2.39
N ASP A 129 -2.89 9.57 -3.59
CA ASP A 129 -3.52 10.78 -4.08
C ASP A 129 -4.72 11.19 -3.23
N HIS A 130 -5.57 10.23 -2.87
CA HIS A 130 -6.71 10.51 -1.99
C HIS A 130 -6.25 10.86 -0.58
N ALA A 131 -5.28 10.13 -0.03
CA ALA A 131 -4.69 10.39 1.27
C ALA A 131 -4.15 11.83 1.39
N GLN A 132 -3.45 12.31 0.36
CA GLN A 132 -2.99 13.70 0.31
C GLN A 132 -4.17 14.67 0.24
N LYS A 133 -5.18 14.41 -0.60
CA LYS A 133 -6.37 15.27 -0.76
C LYS A 133 -7.16 15.44 0.55
N ILE A 134 -7.23 14.41 1.38
CA ILE A 134 -7.95 14.45 2.68
C ILE A 134 -7.08 14.96 3.84
N GLY A 135 -5.83 15.37 3.59
CA GLY A 135 -4.93 15.91 4.61
C GLY A 135 -4.33 14.87 5.57
N LEU A 136 -4.17 13.62 5.09
CA LEU A 136 -3.48 12.56 5.84
C LEU A 136 -1.96 12.79 5.91
N GLY A 137 -1.39 13.34 4.84
CA GLY A 137 0.04 13.61 4.68
C GLY A 137 0.35 14.16 3.29
N THR A 138 1.63 14.21 2.93
CA THR A 138 2.12 14.67 1.63
C THR A 138 2.83 13.55 0.87
N ARG A 139 2.66 13.51 -0.46
CA ARG A 139 3.45 12.63 -1.34
C ARG A 139 4.88 13.16 -1.57
N LYS A 140 5.13 14.44 -1.31
CA LYS A 140 6.48 15.02 -1.40
C LYS A 140 7.28 14.66 -0.15
N TYR A 141 8.52 14.24 -0.35
CA TYR A 141 9.45 13.89 0.70
C TYR A 141 10.88 14.22 0.25
N ASP A 142 11.77 14.39 1.23
CA ASP A 142 13.21 14.42 1.02
C ASP A 142 13.80 13.18 1.68
N LEU A 143 14.56 12.38 0.92
CA LEU A 143 15.22 11.20 1.45
C LEU A 143 16.55 11.60 2.09
N ILE A 144 16.69 11.36 3.38
CA ILE A 144 17.92 11.59 4.14
C ILE A 144 18.56 10.25 4.45
N CYS A 145 19.70 9.97 3.83
CA CYS A 145 20.51 8.79 4.15
C CYS A 145 21.40 9.08 5.36
N ILE A 146 21.46 8.14 6.30
CA ILE A 146 22.27 8.21 7.51
C ILE A 146 23.38 7.16 7.41
#